data_AF-A0A831WTR3-F1
#
_entry.id   AF-A0A831WTR3-F1
#
_cell.length_a   1.000
_cell.length_b   1.000
_cell.length_c   1.000
_cell.angle_alpha   90.00
_cell.angle_beta   90.00
_cell.angle_gamma   90.00
#
_symmetry.space_group_name_H-M   'P 1'
#
loop_
_entity.id
_entity.type
_entity.pdbx_description
1 polymer ?
#
loop_
_entity_poly.entity_id
_entity_poly.type
_entity_poly.pdbx_seq_one_letter_code
_entity_poly.pdbx_strand_id
1 'polypeptide(L)'
;MVKKVLLITAGLLAVCSLTADGLMFDFAASAASASPTPIAEEKNPRANSDPIYTQLRAVRLSGDFASVENIALKRDTATITLKQGELHLLAPVEGRITGAVFIGQGEFQMTPTLPMEQRHLSILTGAQSIEDQFSKMVLRFTDSTYEEIKKQSDIKKGAPNSTAQNALDDIRKMLRRGKTFSHPNVATGFFQYNLDARILIDLTWPGQQGLFHAYFDGKRYGSTLYAIDPLGAPFITPEEVALVNFTDGSLGIWTASHLKDHYRNESAHDEDHRLIDLEHYKIEATAKGKRLDAIA
;
A
#
# COMPACT_ATOMS: atom_id res chain seq x y z
N MET A 1 -11.93 13.62 -24.31
CA MET A 1 -12.59 14.08 -23.06
C MET A 1 -13.88 13.27 -22.90
N VAL A 2 -13.84 12.15 -22.18
CA VAL A 2 -14.97 11.22 -22.07
C VAL A 2 -15.71 11.52 -20.77
N LYS A 3 -16.96 12.01 -20.86
CA LYS A 3 -17.86 12.18 -19.72
C LYS A 3 -18.55 10.84 -19.43
N LYS A 4 -18.32 10.27 -18.25
CA LYS A 4 -19.14 9.18 -17.71
C LYS A 4 -20.48 9.78 -17.25
N VAL A 5 -21.58 9.20 -17.73
CA VAL A 5 -22.96 9.50 -17.30
C VAL A 5 -23.35 8.48 -16.24
N LEU A 6 -23.71 8.95 -15.05
CA LEU A 6 -24.32 8.15 -13.99
C LEU A 6 -25.83 8.42 -14.05
N LEU A 7 -26.63 7.43 -14.44
CA LEU A 7 -28.09 7.49 -14.28
C LEU A 7 -28.43 7.21 -12.82
N ILE A 8 -29.12 8.14 -12.17
CA ILE A 8 -29.74 7.91 -10.86
C ILE A 8 -31.26 7.95 -11.05
N THR A 9 -31.92 6.88 -10.59
CA THR A 9 -33.37 6.68 -10.57
C THR A 9 -34.06 7.71 -9.67
N ALA A 10 -35.03 8.45 -10.22
CA ALA A 10 -35.82 9.43 -9.48
C ALA A 10 -37.02 8.76 -8.77
N GLY A 11 -37.17 9.02 -7.46
CA GLY A 11 -38.35 8.63 -6.70
C GLY A 11 -39.53 9.58 -6.95
N LEU A 12 -40.70 9.03 -7.28
CA LEU A 12 -41.93 9.76 -7.57
C LEU A 12 -42.75 9.95 -6.28
N LEU A 13 -43.10 11.20 -5.93
CA LEU A 13 -44.03 11.50 -4.83
C LEU A 13 -45.34 12.02 -5.43
N ALA A 14 -46.44 11.29 -5.22
CA ALA A 14 -47.77 11.67 -5.67
C ALA A 14 -48.53 12.38 -4.54
N VAL A 15 -49.07 13.58 -4.82
CA VAL A 15 -50.00 14.28 -3.93
C VAL A 15 -51.41 14.13 -4.50
N CYS A 16 -52.34 13.64 -3.67
CA CYS A 16 -53.72 13.35 -4.05
C CYS A 16 -54.65 14.40 -3.43
N SER A 17 -55.49 15.07 -4.23
CA SER A 17 -56.62 15.86 -3.72
C SER A 17 -57.90 15.46 -4.46
N LEU A 18 -58.92 15.03 -3.70
CA LEU A 18 -60.24 14.67 -4.20
C LEU A 18 -61.12 15.91 -4.38
N THR A 19 -61.67 16.09 -5.58
CA THR A 19 -62.96 16.76 -5.77
C THR A 19 -63.79 15.98 -6.79
N ALA A 20 -65.09 15.92 -6.54
CA ALA A 20 -66.06 15.26 -7.41
C ALA A 20 -66.16 15.95 -8.77
N ASP A 21 -66.46 15.14 -9.79
CA ASP A 21 -66.70 15.47 -11.20
C ASP A 21 -65.46 15.53 -12.12
N GLY A 22 -65.33 14.48 -12.95
CA GLY A 22 -64.60 14.49 -14.22
C GLY A 22 -63.11 14.16 -14.16
N LEU A 23 -62.75 12.93 -14.56
CA LEU A 23 -61.35 12.50 -14.73
C LEU A 23 -60.68 13.25 -15.89
N MET A 24 -59.80 14.20 -15.58
CA MET A 24 -58.69 14.64 -16.43
C MET A 24 -57.40 14.58 -15.61
N PHE A 25 -56.45 13.76 -16.05
CA PHE A 25 -55.12 13.64 -15.44
C PHE A 25 -54.17 14.65 -16.11
N ASP A 26 -53.93 15.81 -15.48
CA ASP A 26 -52.83 16.68 -15.87
C ASP A 26 -51.55 16.27 -15.13
N PHE A 27 -50.62 15.65 -15.86
CA PHE A 27 -49.28 15.34 -15.39
C PHE A 27 -48.38 16.58 -15.51
N ALA A 28 -48.38 17.45 -14.49
CA ALA A 28 -47.39 18.52 -14.38
C ALA A 28 -46.14 18.00 -13.65
N ALA A 29 -45.16 17.48 -14.41
CA ALA A 29 -43.85 17.13 -13.88
C ALA A 29 -43.02 18.41 -13.64
N SER A 30 -43.02 18.92 -12.41
CA SER A 30 -42.05 19.95 -12.01
C SER A 30 -40.72 19.29 -11.64
N ALA A 31 -39.80 19.25 -12.60
CA ALA A 31 -38.42 18.81 -12.36
C ALA A 31 -37.65 19.93 -11.65
N ALA A 32 -37.73 19.96 -10.31
CA ALA A 32 -36.84 20.78 -9.50
C ALA A 32 -35.39 20.27 -9.68
N SER A 33 -34.65 20.92 -10.57
CA SER A 33 -33.23 20.65 -10.80
C SER A 33 -32.42 21.21 -9.64
N ALA A 34 -32.35 20.49 -8.52
CA ALA A 34 -31.39 20.79 -7.46
C ALA A 34 -30.00 20.37 -7.94
N SER A 35 -29.25 21.28 -8.55
CA SER A 35 -27.81 21.08 -8.75
C SER A 35 -27.14 20.98 -7.37
N PRO A 36 -26.41 19.91 -7.05
CA PRO A 36 -25.66 19.86 -5.80
C PRO A 36 -24.63 21.00 -5.83
N THR A 37 -24.80 21.98 -4.94
CA THR A 37 -23.80 23.02 -4.71
C THR A 37 -22.51 22.33 -4.28
N PRO A 38 -21.35 22.59 -4.90
CA PRO A 38 -20.10 22.04 -4.42
C PRO A 38 -19.88 22.55 -3.00
N ILE A 39 -19.90 21.65 -2.02
CA ILE A 39 -19.48 21.96 -0.66
C ILE A 39 -17.99 22.28 -0.78
N ALA A 40 -17.61 23.54 -0.52
CA ALA A 40 -16.20 23.88 -0.40
C ALA A 40 -15.60 22.97 0.68
N GLU A 41 -14.60 22.15 0.33
CA GLU A 41 -13.82 21.40 1.30
C GLU A 41 -13.15 22.40 2.24
N GLU A 42 -13.75 22.59 3.41
CA GLU A 42 -13.10 23.28 4.51
C GLU A 42 -11.91 22.40 4.91
N LYS A 43 -10.69 22.82 4.52
CA LYS A 43 -9.46 22.11 4.88
C LYS A 43 -9.40 22.02 6.40
N ASN A 44 -9.72 20.83 6.93
CA ASN A 44 -9.64 20.57 8.35
C ASN A 44 -8.20 20.88 8.82
N PRO A 45 -8.00 21.85 9.74
CA PRO A 45 -6.66 22.27 10.16
C PRO A 45 -5.89 21.16 10.92
N ARG A 46 -6.57 20.06 11.28
CA ARG A 46 -5.98 18.85 11.87
C ARG A 46 -5.81 17.69 10.88
N ALA A 47 -6.16 17.86 9.60
CA ALA A 47 -5.92 16.81 8.61
C ALA A 47 -4.42 16.53 8.52
N ASN A 48 -4.03 15.28 8.81
CA ASN A 48 -2.64 14.80 8.77
C ASN A 48 -1.65 15.49 9.73
N SER A 49 -2.11 15.97 10.90
CA SER A 49 -1.26 16.66 11.88
C SER A 49 -0.62 15.76 12.94
N ASP A 50 -0.79 14.43 12.86
CA ASP A 50 -0.17 13.50 13.81
C ASP A 50 1.38 13.62 13.75
N PRO A 51 2.07 13.85 14.88
CA PRO A 51 3.50 14.13 14.87
C PRO A 51 4.33 12.94 14.37
N ILE A 52 3.95 11.70 14.68
CA ILE A 52 4.66 10.49 14.22
C ILE A 52 4.45 10.33 12.72
N TYR A 53 3.23 10.53 12.24
CA TYR A 53 2.92 10.53 10.81
C TYR A 53 3.75 11.57 10.06
N THR A 54 3.81 12.81 10.55
CA THR A 54 4.60 13.86 9.89
C THR A 54 6.10 13.54 9.86
N GLN A 55 6.63 12.92 10.91
CA GLN A 55 8.02 12.43 10.93
C GLN A 55 8.25 11.32 9.90
N LEU A 56 7.37 10.33 9.82
CA LEU A 56 7.42 9.29 8.77
C LEU A 56 7.35 9.90 7.37
N ARG A 57 6.46 10.88 7.18
CA ARG A 57 6.32 11.63 5.92
C ARG A 57 7.56 12.44 5.57
N ALA A 58 8.39 12.82 6.54
CA ALA A 58 9.62 13.58 6.33
C ALA A 58 10.91 12.74 6.40
N VAL A 59 10.83 11.46 6.78
CA VAL A 59 11.99 10.59 7.08
C VAL A 59 13.08 10.63 6.01
N ARG A 60 14.33 10.62 6.45
CA ARG A 60 15.57 10.67 5.65
C ARG A 60 16.55 9.60 6.14
N LEU A 61 17.67 9.42 5.44
CA LEU A 61 18.78 8.61 5.96
C LEU A 61 19.38 9.27 7.21
N SER A 62 19.75 8.48 8.22
CA SER A 62 20.43 9.00 9.43
C SER A 62 21.90 9.33 9.19
N GLY A 63 22.50 8.68 8.19
CA GLY A 63 23.95 8.63 8.01
C GLY A 63 24.58 7.37 8.62
N ASP A 64 23.82 6.62 9.42
CA ASP A 64 24.25 5.29 9.86
C ASP A 64 24.18 4.30 8.70
N PHE A 65 25.17 3.42 8.63
CA PHE A 65 25.27 2.42 7.58
C PHE A 65 25.96 1.16 8.07
N ALA A 66 25.70 0.05 7.39
CA ALA A 66 26.35 -1.22 7.61
C ALA A 66 27.06 -1.66 6.33
N SER A 67 28.31 -2.10 6.44
CA SER A 67 28.97 -2.83 5.36
C SER A 67 28.38 -4.24 5.30
N VAL A 68 28.02 -4.70 4.11
CA VAL A 68 27.31 -5.95 3.90
C VAL A 68 28.16 -6.90 3.05
N GLU A 69 28.30 -8.14 3.53
CA GLU A 69 28.95 -9.23 2.82
C GLU A 69 28.13 -10.52 3.04
N ASN A 70 27.46 -10.99 1.99
CA ASN A 70 26.63 -12.19 1.96
C ASN A 70 25.55 -12.29 3.07
N ILE A 71 24.86 -11.18 3.34
CA ILE A 71 23.69 -11.20 4.25
C ILE A 71 22.46 -11.71 3.48
N ALA A 72 21.82 -12.74 4.01
CA ALA A 72 20.59 -13.29 3.46
C ALA A 72 19.38 -12.90 4.33
N LEU A 73 18.42 -12.19 3.75
CA LEU A 73 17.14 -11.87 4.36
C LEU A 73 16.09 -12.80 3.76
N LYS A 74 15.62 -13.76 4.54
CA LYS A 74 14.54 -14.66 4.14
C LYS A 74 13.21 -14.12 4.63
N ARG A 75 12.26 -13.97 3.72
CA ARG A 75 10.91 -13.47 4.00
C ARG A 75 9.93 -14.35 3.26
N ASP A 76 9.12 -15.09 4.01
CA ASP A 76 8.20 -16.09 3.46
C ASP A 76 8.88 -17.05 2.45
N THR A 77 8.53 -16.95 1.16
CA THR A 77 9.03 -17.72 0.02
C THR A 77 10.19 -17.05 -0.70
N ALA A 78 10.49 -15.79 -0.39
CA ALA A 78 11.56 -15.02 -1.00
C ALA A 78 12.85 -15.06 -0.16
N THR A 79 13.98 -15.02 -0.87
CA THR A 79 15.31 -14.82 -0.30
C THR A 79 15.97 -13.64 -1.01
N ILE A 80 16.32 -12.62 -0.23
CA ILE A 80 17.10 -11.47 -0.68
C ILE A 80 18.52 -11.65 -0.17
N THR A 81 19.46 -11.83 -1.08
CA THR A 81 20.88 -11.97 -0.75
C THR A 81 21.61 -10.69 -1.10
N LEU A 82 22.06 -9.97 -0.09
CA LEU A 82 22.93 -8.81 -0.20
C LEU A 82 24.38 -9.30 -0.26
N LYS A 83 24.91 -9.51 -1.47
CA LYS A 83 26.22 -10.16 -1.68
C LYS A 83 27.37 -9.28 -1.21
N GLN A 84 27.39 -8.03 -1.67
CA GLN A 84 28.45 -7.08 -1.33
C GLN A 84 27.94 -5.65 -1.48
N GLY A 85 28.15 -4.81 -0.48
CA GLY A 85 27.80 -3.39 -0.59
C GLY A 85 27.63 -2.71 0.76
N GLU A 86 26.80 -1.67 0.76
CA GLU A 86 26.44 -0.93 1.97
C GLU A 86 24.92 -0.83 2.10
N LEU A 87 24.46 -0.88 3.34
CA LEU A 87 23.06 -0.69 3.70
C LEU A 87 22.95 0.56 4.58
N HIS A 88 22.31 1.60 4.05
CA HIS A 88 22.15 2.89 4.72
C HIS A 88 20.82 2.96 5.44
N LEU A 89 20.84 3.24 6.75
CA LEU A 89 19.67 3.22 7.59
C LEU A 89 18.91 4.55 7.54
N LEU A 90 17.59 4.46 7.68
CA LEU A 90 16.75 5.64 7.86
C LEU A 90 16.85 6.15 9.29
N ALA A 91 16.63 7.46 9.48
CA ALA A 91 16.50 8.05 10.79
C ALA A 91 15.39 7.35 11.59
N PRO A 92 15.64 7.08 12.88
CA PRO A 92 14.64 6.44 13.73
C PRO A 92 13.43 7.36 13.91
N VAL A 93 12.23 6.77 13.91
CA VAL A 93 10.98 7.43 14.28
C VAL A 93 10.43 6.68 15.49
N GLU A 94 10.14 7.40 16.58
CA GLU A 94 9.78 6.79 17.86
C GLU A 94 10.79 5.69 18.30
N GLY A 95 12.08 5.97 18.11
CA GLY A 95 13.18 5.07 18.46
C GLY A 95 13.33 3.83 17.56
N ARG A 96 12.48 3.66 16.54
CA ARG A 96 12.53 2.51 15.62
C ARG A 96 13.04 2.90 14.24
N ILE A 97 13.96 2.11 13.71
CA ILE A 97 14.42 2.20 12.32
C ILE A 97 13.40 1.47 11.45
N THR A 98 12.70 2.19 10.58
CA THR A 98 11.60 1.61 9.77
C THR A 98 11.98 1.41 8.30
N GLY A 99 13.28 1.31 8.01
CA GLY A 99 13.75 1.10 6.65
C GLY A 99 15.24 1.29 6.48
N ALA A 100 15.71 0.85 5.31
CA ALA A 100 17.08 1.00 4.87
C ALA A 100 17.16 1.06 3.34
N VAL A 101 18.30 1.51 2.81
CA VAL A 101 18.60 1.49 1.38
C VAL A 101 19.91 0.77 1.16
N PHE A 102 19.86 -0.34 0.44
CA PHE A 102 21.05 -1.07 0.01
C PHE A 102 21.58 -0.51 -1.32
N ILE A 103 22.90 -0.37 -1.41
CA ILE A 103 23.65 -0.03 -2.62
C ILE A 103 24.81 -1.04 -2.74
N GLY A 104 24.85 -1.80 -3.83
CA GLY A 104 25.88 -2.84 -4.00
C GLY A 104 25.52 -3.87 -5.06
N GLN A 105 25.84 -5.13 -4.79
CA GLN A 105 25.45 -6.30 -5.60
C GLN A 105 24.52 -7.15 -4.76
N GLY A 106 23.30 -7.36 -5.25
CA GLY A 106 22.30 -8.18 -4.60
C GLY A 106 21.60 -9.13 -5.57
N GLU A 107 20.93 -10.11 -4.99
CA GLU A 107 20.15 -11.11 -5.70
C GLU A 107 18.82 -11.33 -4.98
N PHE A 108 17.75 -11.43 -5.75
CA PHE A 108 16.41 -11.75 -5.30
C PHE A 108 16.01 -13.09 -5.90
N GLN A 109 15.51 -13.99 -5.06
CA GLN A 109 14.97 -15.28 -5.48
C GLN A 109 13.62 -15.50 -4.81
N MET A 110 12.63 -15.99 -5.55
CA MET A 110 11.31 -16.36 -5.02
C MET A 110 10.70 -17.48 -5.84
N THR A 111 10.11 -18.45 -5.16
CA THR A 111 9.27 -19.48 -5.77
C THR A 111 7.93 -19.49 -5.04
N PRO A 112 6.82 -19.15 -5.71
CA PRO A 112 5.48 -19.20 -5.10
C PRO A 112 5.17 -20.58 -4.53
N THR A 113 4.40 -20.63 -3.44
CA THR A 113 4.11 -21.89 -2.75
C THR A 113 3.19 -22.77 -3.58
N LEU A 114 2.14 -22.20 -4.17
CA LEU A 114 1.11 -22.98 -4.86
C LEU A 114 1.49 -23.28 -6.32
N PRO A 115 1.28 -24.52 -6.81
CA PRO A 115 1.54 -24.87 -8.21
C PRO A 115 0.76 -24.00 -9.22
N MET A 116 -0.43 -23.53 -8.83
CA MET A 116 -1.24 -22.63 -9.66
C MET A 116 -0.56 -21.26 -9.83
N GLU A 117 0.05 -20.72 -8.77
CA GLU A 117 0.79 -19.45 -8.81
C GLU A 117 2.08 -19.61 -9.62
N GLN A 118 2.80 -20.72 -9.45
CA GLN A 118 3.97 -21.02 -10.28
C GLN A 118 3.60 -21.09 -11.78
N ARG A 119 2.45 -21.68 -12.10
CA ARG A 119 1.93 -21.69 -13.48
C ARG A 119 1.57 -20.29 -13.95
N HIS A 120 0.92 -19.48 -13.14
CA HIS A 120 0.63 -18.09 -13.48
C HIS A 120 1.91 -17.28 -13.75
N LEU A 121 2.89 -17.40 -12.87
CA LEU A 121 4.20 -16.78 -13.02
C LEU A 121 4.91 -17.22 -14.31
N SER A 122 4.78 -18.49 -14.70
CA SER A 122 5.35 -19.01 -15.94
C SER A 122 4.69 -18.42 -17.19
N ILE A 123 3.40 -18.06 -17.14
CA ILE A 123 2.72 -17.37 -18.24
C ILE A 123 3.27 -15.96 -18.41
N LEU A 124 3.59 -15.28 -17.30
CA LEU A 124 4.09 -13.91 -17.31
C LEU A 124 5.58 -13.81 -17.66
N THR A 125 6.39 -14.77 -17.22
CA THR A 125 7.86 -14.64 -17.21
C THR A 125 8.60 -15.76 -17.93
N GLY A 126 7.89 -16.81 -18.34
CA GLY A 126 8.47 -18.03 -18.88
C GLY A 126 9.12 -18.95 -17.83
N ALA A 127 9.04 -18.62 -16.53
CA ALA A 127 9.63 -19.39 -15.44
C ALA A 127 8.66 -19.59 -14.26
N GLN A 128 8.82 -20.69 -13.51
CA GLN A 128 8.03 -20.99 -12.32
C GLN A 128 8.57 -20.33 -11.04
N SER A 129 9.75 -19.70 -11.14
CA SER A 129 10.41 -18.93 -10.08
C SER A 129 10.94 -17.62 -10.66
N ILE A 130 11.16 -16.64 -9.79
CA ILE A 130 11.85 -15.40 -10.11
C ILE A 130 13.25 -15.46 -9.52
N GLU A 131 14.23 -15.19 -10.37
CA GLU A 131 15.61 -14.90 -9.98
C GLU A 131 16.06 -13.63 -10.69
N ASP A 132 16.51 -12.65 -9.94
CA ASP A 132 17.02 -11.40 -10.51
C ASP A 132 18.18 -10.85 -9.68
N GLN A 133 19.04 -10.10 -10.35
CA GLN A 133 20.12 -9.36 -9.70
C GLN A 133 19.76 -7.89 -9.68
N PHE A 134 20.12 -7.20 -8.59
CA PHE A 134 19.90 -5.78 -8.45
C PHE A 134 21.15 -5.09 -7.91
N SER A 135 21.22 -3.77 -8.09
CA SER A 135 22.29 -2.95 -7.52
C SER A 135 21.83 -2.01 -6.41
N LYS A 136 20.52 -1.84 -6.29
CA LYS A 136 19.87 -0.92 -5.36
C LYS A 136 18.57 -1.55 -4.89
N MET A 137 18.31 -1.47 -3.59
CA MET A 137 17.06 -1.89 -3.00
C MET A 137 16.65 -0.95 -1.87
N VAL A 138 15.41 -0.48 -1.89
CA VAL A 138 14.81 0.29 -0.80
C VAL A 138 13.95 -0.66 0.01
N LEU A 139 14.31 -0.81 1.28
CA LEU A 139 13.60 -1.60 2.27
C LEU A 139 12.77 -0.69 3.18
N ARG A 140 11.51 -1.04 3.38
CA ARG A 140 10.62 -0.43 4.40
C ARG A 140 10.03 -1.56 5.21
N PHE A 141 10.20 -1.51 6.52
CA PHE A 141 9.86 -2.62 7.38
C PHE A 141 9.50 -2.17 8.79
N THR A 142 8.75 -3.01 9.49
CA THR A 142 8.42 -2.90 10.92
C THR A 142 8.53 -4.25 11.64
N ASP A 143 9.00 -5.28 10.92
CA ASP A 143 9.33 -6.60 11.42
C ASP A 143 10.73 -6.65 12.08
N SER A 144 11.31 -7.85 12.22
CA SER A 144 12.64 -8.08 12.79
C SER A 144 13.82 -7.72 11.86
N THR A 145 13.60 -7.14 10.68
CA THR A 145 14.66 -6.91 9.67
C THR A 145 15.84 -6.12 10.22
N TYR A 146 15.60 -5.03 10.97
CA TYR A 146 16.69 -4.23 11.53
C TYR A 146 17.54 -5.01 12.53
N GLU A 147 16.90 -5.80 13.40
CA GLU A 147 17.62 -6.61 14.38
C GLU A 147 18.39 -7.76 13.72
N GLU A 148 17.87 -8.35 12.64
CA GLU A 148 18.60 -9.34 11.83
C GLU A 148 19.83 -8.73 11.15
N ILE A 149 19.74 -7.51 10.62
CA ILE A 149 20.87 -6.79 10.01
C ILE A 149 21.93 -6.48 11.07
N LYS A 150 21.51 -5.96 12.22
CA LYS A 150 22.40 -5.60 13.32
C LYS A 150 23.12 -6.82 13.93
N LYS A 151 22.50 -8.00 13.89
CA LYS A 151 23.15 -9.26 14.31
C LYS A 151 24.21 -9.75 13.32
N GLN A 152 24.11 -9.37 12.06
CA GLN A 152 24.98 -9.84 10.97
C GLN A 152 26.02 -8.81 10.53
N SER A 153 25.90 -7.55 10.99
CA SER A 153 26.78 -6.47 10.56
C SER A 153 26.94 -5.38 11.62
N ASP A 154 28.11 -4.74 11.64
CA ASP A 154 28.39 -3.62 12.51
C ASP A 154 27.83 -2.32 11.92
N ILE A 155 26.98 -1.64 12.71
CA ILE A 155 26.45 -0.33 12.34
C ILE A 155 27.51 0.74 12.61
N LYS A 156 27.90 1.45 11.55
CA LYS A 156 28.86 2.56 11.57
C LYS A 156 28.12 3.87 11.39
N LYS A 157 28.67 4.93 12.00
CA LYS A 157 28.19 6.30 11.79
C LYS A 157 28.92 6.93 10.60
N GLY A 158 28.19 7.69 9.81
CA GLY A 158 28.73 8.39 8.65
C GLY A 158 27.85 9.56 8.24
N ALA A 159 28.07 10.05 7.02
CA ALA A 159 27.19 11.03 6.38
C ALA A 159 26.12 10.30 5.55
N PRO A 160 24.91 10.88 5.42
CA PRO A 160 23.90 10.37 4.49
C PRO A 160 24.44 10.22 3.06
N ASN A 161 24.30 9.03 2.48
CA ASN A 161 24.71 8.75 1.11
C ASN A 161 23.67 9.33 0.13
N SER A 162 24.11 10.15 -0.83
CA SER A 162 23.21 10.85 -1.77
C SER A 162 22.52 9.89 -2.75
N THR A 163 23.22 8.87 -3.25
CA THR A 163 22.66 7.84 -4.14
C THR A 163 21.55 7.06 -3.46
N ALA A 164 21.77 6.69 -2.19
CA ALA A 164 20.79 6.01 -1.37
C ALA A 164 19.60 6.93 -1.02
N GLN A 165 19.86 8.21 -0.71
CA GLN A 165 18.80 9.18 -0.43
C GLN A 165 17.90 9.42 -1.66
N ASN A 166 18.49 9.51 -2.86
CA ASN A 166 17.75 9.63 -4.11
C ASN A 166 16.87 8.41 -4.37
N ALA A 167 17.38 7.20 -4.12
CA ALA A 167 16.60 5.96 -4.23
C ALA A 167 15.35 5.99 -3.35
N LEU A 168 15.52 6.39 -2.09
CA LEU A 168 14.41 6.54 -1.15
C LEU A 168 13.40 7.58 -1.64
N ASP A 169 13.89 8.72 -2.12
CA ASP A 169 13.04 9.82 -2.60
C ASP A 169 12.24 9.44 -3.85
N ASP A 170 12.83 8.67 -4.77
CA ASP A 170 12.16 8.15 -5.96
C ASP A 170 10.99 7.23 -5.60
N ILE A 171 11.22 6.26 -4.70
CA ILE A 171 10.15 5.36 -4.22
C ILE A 171 9.06 6.15 -3.49
N ARG A 172 9.43 7.09 -2.62
CA ARG A 172 8.44 7.92 -1.91
C ARG A 172 7.63 8.80 -2.85
N LYS A 173 8.27 9.38 -3.88
CA LYS A 173 7.60 10.17 -4.90
C LYS A 173 6.61 9.30 -5.68
N MET A 174 7.03 8.10 -6.08
CA MET A 174 6.17 7.12 -6.75
C MET A 174 4.96 6.75 -5.88
N LEU A 175 5.16 6.41 -4.60
CA LEU A 175 4.07 6.05 -3.70
C LEU A 175 3.07 7.20 -3.45
N ARG A 176 3.52 8.45 -3.54
CA ARG A 176 2.69 9.64 -3.30
C ARG A 176 1.94 10.13 -4.51
N ARG A 177 2.59 10.10 -5.68
CA ARG A 177 2.07 10.68 -6.92
C ARG A 177 1.52 9.62 -7.86
N GLY A 178 1.80 8.35 -7.61
CA GLY A 178 1.60 7.29 -8.58
C GLY A 178 2.65 7.35 -9.68
N LYS A 179 2.53 6.43 -10.64
CA LYS A 179 3.37 6.35 -11.84
C LYS A 179 2.46 6.33 -13.06
N THR A 180 2.80 7.14 -14.07
CA THR A 180 2.10 7.06 -15.37
C THR A 180 2.81 6.00 -16.20
N PHE A 181 2.03 5.09 -16.79
CA PHE A 181 2.52 4.01 -17.65
C PHE A 181 2.11 4.30 -19.08
N SER A 182 2.95 3.98 -20.06
CA SER A 182 2.67 4.30 -21.46
C SER A 182 1.56 3.39 -22.01
N HIS A 183 1.53 2.13 -21.58
CA HIS A 183 0.54 1.14 -22.03
C HIS A 183 0.32 0.05 -20.93
N PRO A 184 -0.92 -0.23 -20.45
CA PRO A 184 -2.17 0.50 -20.60
C PRO A 184 -2.38 1.61 -19.55
N ASN A 185 -3.08 2.68 -19.94
CA ASN A 185 -3.38 3.93 -19.21
C ASN A 185 -4.23 3.80 -17.91
N VAL A 186 -4.37 2.61 -17.31
CA VAL A 186 -5.25 2.38 -16.14
C VAL A 186 -4.55 2.48 -14.77
N ALA A 187 -3.24 2.67 -14.72
CA ALA A 187 -2.48 2.43 -13.48
C ALA A 187 -1.86 3.67 -12.80
N THR A 188 -2.34 4.89 -13.07
CA THR A 188 -1.84 6.06 -12.31
C THR A 188 -2.12 5.90 -10.80
N GLY A 189 -3.22 5.23 -10.44
CA GLY A 189 -3.59 4.91 -9.07
C GLY A 189 -2.99 3.62 -8.51
N PHE A 190 -2.41 2.74 -9.34
CA PHE A 190 -1.96 1.41 -8.90
C PHE A 190 -0.81 1.47 -7.88
N PHE A 191 -0.07 2.58 -7.81
CA PHE A 191 1.02 2.74 -6.84
C PHE A 191 0.80 3.86 -5.84
N GLN A 192 -0.37 4.51 -5.83
CA GLN A 192 -0.66 5.50 -4.80
C GLN A 192 -1.01 4.75 -3.51
N TYR A 193 -0.03 4.65 -2.61
CA TYR A 193 -0.16 3.91 -1.37
C TYR A 193 0.48 4.68 -0.22
N ASN A 194 -0.29 4.88 0.86
CA ASN A 194 0.15 5.63 2.02
C ASN A 194 0.91 4.72 3.00
N LEU A 195 2.07 4.21 2.56
CA LEU A 195 2.95 3.36 3.36
C LEU A 195 3.32 3.99 4.70
N ASP A 196 3.48 5.32 4.74
CA ASP A 196 3.77 6.05 5.97
C ASP A 196 2.64 5.93 7.00
N ALA A 197 1.36 5.87 6.57
CA ALA A 197 0.23 5.64 7.47
C ALA A 197 0.12 4.17 7.89
N ARG A 198 0.45 3.23 7.00
CA ARG A 198 0.50 1.81 7.36
C ARG A 198 1.59 1.55 8.42
N ILE A 199 2.77 2.14 8.28
CA ILE A 199 3.85 2.05 9.27
C ILE A 199 3.43 2.69 10.59
N LEU A 200 2.71 3.82 10.56
CA LEU A 200 2.17 4.44 11.77
C LEU A 200 1.30 3.47 12.59
N ILE A 201 0.51 2.62 11.93
CA ILE A 201 -0.31 1.59 12.62
C ILE A 201 0.60 0.68 13.45
N ASP A 202 1.66 0.11 12.88
CA ASP A 202 2.60 -0.75 13.63
C ASP A 202 3.35 0.00 14.72
N LEU A 203 3.58 1.30 14.53
CA LEU A 203 4.23 2.10 15.56
C LEU A 203 3.32 2.39 16.75
N THR A 204 2.02 2.58 16.51
CA THR A 204 1.04 2.99 17.53
C THR A 204 0.32 1.81 18.17
N TRP A 205 0.23 0.68 17.47
CA TRP A 205 -0.38 -0.56 17.94
C TRP A 205 0.64 -1.71 17.94
N PRO A 206 1.51 -1.78 18.96
CA PRO A 206 2.47 -2.87 19.08
C PRO A 206 1.77 -4.20 19.38
N GLY A 207 2.30 -5.30 18.83
CA GLY A 207 1.77 -6.66 19.03
C GLY A 207 1.32 -7.35 17.74
N GLN A 208 1.16 -6.58 16.66
CA GLN A 208 0.95 -7.13 15.31
C GLN A 208 2.27 -7.58 14.68
N GLN A 209 2.20 -8.54 13.75
CA GLN A 209 3.35 -8.85 12.90
C GLN A 209 3.65 -7.65 11.99
N GLY A 210 4.92 -7.29 11.89
CA GLY A 210 5.36 -6.14 11.09
C GLY A 210 5.35 -6.42 9.59
N LEU A 211 5.21 -5.37 8.79
CA LEU A 211 5.31 -5.42 7.34
C LEU A 211 6.77 -5.50 6.87
N PHE A 212 6.96 -5.96 5.65
CA PHE A 212 8.23 -5.95 4.93
C PHE A 212 8.02 -5.63 3.44
N HIS A 213 8.55 -4.50 2.97
CA HIS A 213 8.52 -4.11 1.57
C HIS A 213 9.95 -3.94 1.03
N ALA A 214 10.22 -4.55 -0.12
CA ALA A 214 11.46 -4.42 -0.86
C ALA A 214 11.19 -3.92 -2.29
N TYR A 215 11.64 -2.70 -2.58
CA TYR A 215 11.57 -2.09 -3.91
C TYR A 215 12.95 -2.13 -4.55
N PHE A 216 13.07 -2.67 -5.77
CA PHE A 216 14.34 -2.75 -6.47
C PHE A 216 14.15 -2.73 -7.98
N ASP A 217 15.21 -2.36 -8.70
CA ASP A 217 15.30 -2.52 -10.15
C ASP A 217 16.17 -3.74 -10.44
N GLY A 218 15.53 -4.81 -10.87
CA GLY A 218 16.19 -6.04 -11.31
C GLY A 218 16.76 -5.90 -12.72
N LYS A 219 17.86 -6.60 -13.01
CA LYS A 219 18.49 -6.61 -14.33
C LYS A 219 17.63 -7.29 -15.38
N ARG A 220 16.86 -8.31 -14.99
CA ARG A 220 16.06 -9.13 -15.91
C ARG A 220 14.62 -8.63 -16.03
N TYR A 221 13.99 -8.30 -14.91
CA TYR A 221 12.57 -7.98 -14.84
C TYR A 221 12.29 -6.49 -14.60
N GLY A 222 13.32 -5.70 -14.28
CA GLY A 222 13.19 -4.27 -14.04
C GLY A 222 12.54 -3.96 -12.68
N SER A 223 11.76 -2.88 -12.64
CA SER A 223 11.25 -2.33 -11.40
C SER A 223 10.22 -3.25 -10.73
N THR A 224 10.54 -3.71 -9.53
CA THR A 224 9.81 -4.76 -8.81
C THR A 224 9.60 -4.39 -7.34
N LEU A 225 8.44 -4.77 -6.81
CA LEU A 225 8.09 -4.69 -5.39
C LEU A 225 7.81 -6.11 -4.93
N TYR A 226 8.54 -6.54 -3.90
CA TYR A 226 8.14 -7.67 -3.07
C TYR A 226 7.62 -7.13 -1.74
N ALA A 227 6.39 -7.48 -1.38
CA ALA A 227 5.74 -6.99 -0.17
C ALA A 227 5.17 -8.15 0.65
N ILE A 228 5.30 -8.03 1.97
CA ILE A 228 4.57 -8.80 2.96
C ILE A 228 3.89 -7.80 3.90
N ASP A 229 2.58 -7.89 4.05
CA ASP A 229 1.81 -7.14 5.02
C ASP A 229 0.78 -8.07 5.69
N PRO A 230 0.96 -8.40 6.97
CA PRO A 230 0.01 -9.25 7.73
C PRO A 230 -1.40 -8.66 7.90
N LEU A 231 -1.58 -7.37 7.57
CA LEU A 231 -2.91 -6.73 7.54
C LEU A 231 -3.49 -6.70 6.11
N GLY A 232 -2.88 -7.45 5.19
CA GLY A 232 -3.17 -7.51 3.78
C GLY A 232 -2.28 -6.56 2.97
N ALA A 233 -1.61 -7.11 1.96
CA ALA A 233 -0.68 -6.37 1.12
C ALA A 233 -1.41 -5.40 0.17
N PRO A 234 -0.73 -4.31 -0.23
CA PRO A 234 -1.35 -3.27 -1.05
C PRO A 234 -2.00 -3.85 -2.32
N PHE A 235 -3.23 -3.43 -2.59
CA PHE A 235 -4.00 -3.77 -3.81
C PHE A 235 -4.46 -5.23 -3.93
N ILE A 236 -4.08 -6.10 -3.00
CA ILE A 236 -4.34 -7.55 -3.07
C ILE A 236 -4.94 -8.12 -1.78
N THR A 237 -5.38 -7.26 -0.86
CA THR A 237 -6.16 -7.66 0.33
C THR A 237 -7.29 -8.64 -0.04
N PRO A 238 -7.46 -9.77 0.67
CA PRO A 238 -6.86 -10.09 1.97
C PRO A 238 -5.47 -10.73 1.92
N GLU A 239 -4.94 -11.06 0.74
CA GLU A 239 -3.65 -11.71 0.60
C GLU A 239 -2.52 -10.86 1.22
N GLU A 240 -1.47 -11.49 1.73
CA GLU A 240 -0.45 -10.84 2.54
C GLU A 240 0.88 -10.70 1.81
N VAL A 241 1.14 -11.58 0.84
CA VAL A 241 2.38 -11.64 0.06
C VAL A 241 2.09 -11.17 -1.36
N ALA A 242 2.83 -10.17 -1.83
CA ALA A 242 2.73 -9.66 -3.19
C ALA A 242 4.09 -9.61 -3.88
N LEU A 243 4.12 -10.02 -5.15
CA LEU A 243 5.17 -9.67 -6.10
C LEU A 243 4.55 -8.84 -7.23
N VAL A 244 4.98 -7.60 -7.37
CA VAL A 244 4.44 -6.65 -8.34
C VAL A 244 5.56 -6.14 -9.22
N ASN A 245 5.41 -6.29 -10.53
CA ASN A 245 6.29 -5.62 -11.49
C ASN A 245 5.66 -4.30 -11.93
N PHE A 246 6.48 -3.27 -12.09
CA PHE A 246 6.08 -1.94 -12.53
C PHE A 246 7.07 -1.31 -13.50
N THR A 247 7.72 -2.17 -14.28
CA THR A 247 8.35 -1.79 -15.54
C THR A 247 7.28 -1.47 -16.58
N ASP A 248 7.52 -0.46 -17.42
CA ASP A 248 6.60 -0.13 -18.51
C ASP A 248 6.49 -1.33 -19.47
N GLY A 249 5.26 -1.70 -19.84
CA GLY A 249 4.99 -2.90 -20.67
C GLY A 249 5.00 -4.25 -19.93
N SER A 250 5.43 -4.31 -18.67
CA SER A 250 5.41 -5.53 -17.84
C SER A 250 4.67 -5.35 -16.51
N LEU A 251 3.98 -4.22 -16.36
CA LEU A 251 3.19 -3.88 -15.19
C LEU A 251 2.17 -4.98 -14.84
N GLY A 252 2.19 -5.44 -13.59
CA GLY A 252 1.17 -6.33 -13.06
C GLY A 252 1.52 -6.93 -11.71
N ILE A 253 0.51 -7.51 -11.08
CA ILE A 253 0.69 -8.41 -9.94
C ILE A 253 1.10 -9.76 -10.51
N TRP A 254 2.30 -10.21 -10.19
CA TRP A 254 2.85 -11.49 -10.63
C TRP A 254 2.63 -12.60 -9.60
N THR A 255 2.49 -12.23 -8.34
CA THR A 255 2.09 -13.13 -7.26
C THR A 255 1.26 -12.36 -6.24
N ALA A 256 0.19 -12.99 -5.76
CA ALA A 256 -0.64 -12.57 -4.64
C ALA A 256 -1.04 -13.85 -3.91
N SER A 257 -0.64 -13.99 -2.65
CA SER A 257 -0.86 -15.20 -1.85
C SER A 257 -0.91 -14.90 -0.36
N HIS A 258 -1.50 -15.81 0.41
CA HIS A 258 -1.35 -15.85 1.86
C HIS A 258 0.09 -16.18 2.24
N LEU A 259 0.45 -15.94 3.49
CA LEU A 259 1.71 -16.43 4.05
C LEU A 259 1.82 -17.95 3.89
N LYS A 260 3.02 -18.42 3.56
CA LYS A 260 3.29 -19.86 3.35
C LYS A 260 2.86 -20.72 4.53
N ASP A 261 3.00 -20.20 5.75
CA ASP A 261 2.64 -20.91 6.96
C ASP A 261 1.12 -21.10 7.10
N HIS A 262 0.31 -20.26 6.46
CA HIS A 262 -1.15 -20.41 6.45
C HIS A 262 -1.61 -21.61 5.62
N TYR A 263 -0.81 -22.07 4.65
CA TYR A 263 -1.12 -23.30 3.89
C TYR A 263 -0.76 -24.60 4.64
N ARG A 264 -0.04 -24.52 5.77
CA ARG A 264 0.36 -25.70 6.56
C ARG A 264 -0.69 -26.12 7.58
N ASN A 265 -1.39 -25.14 8.12
CA ASN A 265 -2.52 -25.31 9.03
C ASN A 265 -3.75 -25.05 8.16
N GLU A 266 -4.87 -25.77 8.27
CA GLU A 266 -6.07 -25.56 7.40
C GLU A 266 -6.77 -24.19 7.62
N SER A 267 -6.03 -23.17 8.05
CA SER A 267 -6.43 -21.84 8.51
C SER A 267 -6.35 -20.76 7.42
N ALA A 268 -5.85 -21.05 6.21
CA ALA A 268 -5.76 -20.09 5.09
C ALA A 268 -7.11 -19.47 4.64
N HIS A 269 -8.22 -19.81 5.30
CA HIS A 269 -9.57 -19.40 4.93
C HIS A 269 -10.32 -18.66 6.05
N ASP A 270 -9.74 -18.53 7.26
CA ASP A 270 -10.38 -17.89 8.42
C ASP A 270 -9.45 -16.83 9.04
N GLU A 271 -9.07 -15.87 8.21
CA GLU A 271 -8.18 -14.78 8.56
C GLU A 271 -8.98 -13.48 8.75
N ASP A 272 -8.99 -12.95 9.98
CA ASP A 272 -9.59 -11.64 10.27
C ASP A 272 -8.53 -10.54 10.19
N HIS A 273 -8.48 -9.86 9.05
CA HIS A 273 -7.57 -8.73 8.80
C HIS A 273 -8.22 -7.36 9.11
N ARG A 274 -9.34 -7.33 9.86
CA ARG A 274 -10.01 -6.08 10.21
C ARG A 274 -9.12 -5.26 11.15
N LEU A 275 -8.72 -4.07 10.69
CA LEU A 275 -8.03 -3.09 11.52
C LEU A 275 -8.90 -2.56 12.67
N ILE A 276 -10.22 -2.53 12.46
CA ILE A 276 -11.19 -2.02 13.41
C ILE A 276 -12.39 -2.95 13.37
N ASP A 277 -12.72 -3.54 14.51
CA ASP A 277 -14.01 -4.17 14.74
C ASP A 277 -14.92 -3.19 15.47
N LEU A 278 -15.81 -2.54 14.73
CA LEU A 278 -16.74 -1.56 15.30
C LEU A 278 -17.89 -2.31 15.96
N GLU A 279 -17.73 -2.63 17.25
CA GLU A 279 -18.80 -3.24 18.03
C GLU A 279 -19.94 -2.26 18.33
N HIS A 280 -19.59 -0.99 18.56
CA HIS A 280 -20.53 0.08 18.88
C HIS A 280 -20.01 1.41 18.33
N TYR A 281 -20.87 2.22 17.72
CA TYR A 281 -20.49 3.56 17.28
C TYR A 281 -21.60 4.60 17.52
N LYS A 282 -21.17 5.82 17.82
CA LYS A 282 -22.02 7.00 17.94
C LYS A 282 -21.60 8.04 16.92
N ILE A 283 -22.48 8.37 15.99
CA ILE A 283 -22.28 9.47 15.04
C ILE A 283 -23.01 10.68 15.58
N GLU A 284 -22.27 11.75 15.90
CA GLU A 284 -22.84 13.07 16.16
C GLU A 284 -22.39 14.00 15.04
N ALA A 285 -23.33 14.50 14.24
CA ALA A 285 -23.03 15.45 13.17
C ALA A 285 -23.96 16.66 13.25
N THR A 286 -23.42 17.84 12.94
CA THR A 286 -24.21 19.07 12.77
C THR A 286 -24.00 19.62 11.37
N ALA A 287 -25.09 19.74 10.61
CA ALA A 287 -25.06 20.32 9.28
C ALA A 287 -26.16 21.38 9.14
N LYS A 288 -25.78 22.62 8.80
CA LYS A 288 -26.70 23.77 8.66
C LYS A 288 -27.66 23.94 9.85
N GLY A 289 -27.14 23.77 11.08
CA GLY A 289 -27.91 23.92 12.31
C GLY A 289 -28.82 22.73 12.66
N LYS A 290 -28.82 21.66 11.87
CA LYS A 290 -29.53 20.41 12.19
C LYS A 290 -28.55 19.40 12.77
N ARG A 291 -28.94 18.78 13.89
CA ARG A 291 -28.19 17.72 14.57
C ARG A 291 -28.68 16.36 14.07
N LEU A 292 -27.72 15.49 13.77
CA LEU A 292 -27.93 14.07 13.45
C LEU A 292 -27.19 13.27 14.51
N ASP A 293 -27.93 12.42 15.21
CA ASP A 293 -27.40 11.45 16.16
C ASP A 293 -27.77 10.04 15.68
N ALA A 294 -26.79 9.16 15.53
CA ALA A 294 -27.00 7.74 15.25
C ALA A 294 -26.17 6.89 16.22
N ILE A 295 -26.77 5.82 16.73
CA ILE A 295 -26.13 4.83 17.59
C ILE A 295 -26.45 3.46 17.02
N ALA A 296 -25.43 2.62 16.85
CA ALA A 296 -25.55 1.21 16.50
C ALA A 296 -24.50 0.42 17.29
#